data_AF-A0A1G6Y3T9-F1
#
_entry.id   AF-A0A1G6Y3T9-F1
#
_cell.length_a   1.000
_cell.length_b   1.000
_cell.length_c   1.000
_cell.angle_alpha   90.00
_cell.angle_beta   90.00
_cell.angle_gamma   90.00
#
_symmetry.space_group_name_H-M   'P 1'
#
loop_
_entity.id
_entity.type
_entity.pdbx_description
1 polymer ?
#
loop_
_entity_poly.entity_id
_entity_poly.type
_entity_poly.pdbx_seq_one_letter_code
_entity_poly.pdbx_strand_id
1 'polypeptide(L)'
;MNNQKTYIRTIKLAFMCLWAGTFVACTKSDDYKKYTEKGEISYTGKLDSVKIMSGNNRVYISGLFLSDPKVTQCKIFWNNKADSVVIPVKKKYATDTLKYFIERVQEGVQNFQIYTYDAVGNKSIPVYKTGRSYGSRYQSSLFNRPIESAFTNASGATTITWQGMDRLTGVFATEVEYTSLSNVIKKIRTKIDETTTAIPDIKPGTSLRYRTLFLPDTVSIDTFSTAFQTQRVGADITATYFKNKGNPFQPAASGGRWRNIADWTVTDNIRNHGGLGGWCSDQGGCLAMEMGWDGSAQIINGKIFQTFTLPAGSYSFEITMAKNEAKDPVYIVAAAGNTLPDVANVSTSLGYTNFANNKFQFTLTQSTTVSIGFLASMTSASGNQFWIVKEVALKSL
;
A
#
# COMPACT_ATOMS: atom_id res chain seq x y z
N MET A 1 -47.60 -21.55 -107.95
CA MET A 1 -48.57 -21.25 -106.88
C MET A 1 -48.28 -22.13 -105.66
N ASN A 2 -47.50 -21.70 -104.66
CA ASN A 2 -47.50 -22.39 -103.36
C ASN A 2 -46.93 -21.63 -102.15
N ASN A 3 -46.25 -20.49 -102.32
CA ASN A 3 -45.59 -19.85 -101.17
C ASN A 3 -46.53 -19.00 -100.29
N GLN A 4 -47.63 -18.47 -100.81
CA GLN A 4 -48.48 -17.52 -100.06
C GLN A 4 -49.35 -18.18 -98.96
N LYS A 5 -49.73 -19.46 -99.12
CA LYS A 5 -50.52 -20.20 -98.11
C LYS A 5 -49.67 -20.65 -96.90
N THR A 6 -48.37 -20.84 -97.09
CA THR A 6 -47.45 -21.27 -96.03
C THR A 6 -47.17 -20.12 -95.06
N TYR A 7 -46.91 -18.90 -95.55
CA TYR A 7 -46.67 -17.71 -94.71
C TYR A 7 -47.86 -17.35 -93.79
N ILE A 8 -49.11 -17.51 -94.26
CA ILE A 8 -50.30 -17.23 -93.44
C ILE A 8 -50.46 -18.26 -92.30
N ARG A 9 -50.06 -19.52 -92.50
CA ARG A 9 -50.07 -20.54 -91.45
C ARG A 9 -48.98 -20.31 -90.40
N THR A 10 -47.77 -19.92 -90.81
CA THR A 10 -46.69 -19.59 -89.87
C THR A 10 -46.98 -18.32 -89.07
N ILE A 11 -47.62 -17.31 -89.69
CA ILE A 11 -48.04 -16.08 -88.99
C ILE A 11 -49.16 -16.37 -87.98
N LYS A 12 -50.13 -17.23 -88.31
CA LYS A 12 -51.17 -17.65 -87.35
C LYS A 12 -50.61 -18.46 -86.19
N LEU A 13 -49.63 -19.34 -86.45
CA LEU A 13 -48.95 -20.11 -85.39
C LEU A 13 -48.11 -19.19 -84.48
N ALA A 14 -47.40 -18.22 -85.07
CA ALA A 14 -46.63 -17.23 -84.32
C ALA A 14 -47.54 -16.31 -83.47
N PHE A 15 -48.69 -15.87 -84.00
CA PHE A 15 -49.66 -15.09 -83.24
C PHE A 15 -50.32 -15.89 -82.11
N MET A 16 -50.55 -17.20 -82.31
CA MET A 16 -51.12 -18.09 -81.29
C MET A 16 -50.11 -18.42 -80.18
N CYS A 17 -48.82 -18.58 -80.52
CA CYS A 17 -47.74 -18.70 -79.53
C CYS A 17 -47.48 -17.39 -78.78
N LEU A 18 -47.63 -16.23 -79.43
CA LEU A 18 -47.49 -14.91 -78.79
C LEU A 18 -48.66 -14.62 -77.82
N TRP A 19 -49.87 -15.11 -78.11
CA TRP A 19 -51.03 -15.04 -77.20
C TRP A 19 -50.97 -16.05 -76.05
N ALA A 20 -50.32 -17.21 -76.24
CA ALA A 20 -50.10 -18.17 -75.16
C ALA A 20 -49.02 -17.74 -74.17
N GLY A 21 -48.06 -16.89 -74.61
CA GLY A 21 -46.97 -16.39 -73.77
C GLY A 21 -47.35 -15.26 -72.80
N THR A 22 -48.47 -14.57 -73.00
CA THR A 22 -48.88 -13.44 -72.14
C THR A 22 -49.65 -13.84 -70.89
N PHE A 23 -50.07 -15.11 -70.74
CA PHE A 23 -50.80 -15.61 -69.56
C PHE A 23 -49.91 -16.27 -68.50
N VAL A 24 -48.60 -16.45 -68.74
CA VAL A 24 -47.68 -17.12 -67.80
C VAL A 24 -46.91 -16.12 -66.92
N ALA A 25 -47.08 -14.81 -67.13
CA ALA A 25 -46.45 -13.77 -66.32
C ALA A 25 -47.30 -13.28 -65.12
N CYS A 26 -48.41 -13.95 -64.80
CA CYS A 26 -49.17 -13.69 -63.57
C CYS A 26 -48.58 -14.52 -62.42
N THR A 27 -47.73 -13.91 -61.61
CA THR A 27 -47.52 -14.38 -60.22
C THR A 27 -48.89 -14.45 -59.54
N LYS A 28 -49.22 -15.58 -58.89
CA LYS A 28 -50.48 -15.72 -58.15
C LYS A 28 -50.61 -14.54 -57.18
N SER A 29 -51.79 -13.91 -57.12
CA SER A 29 -52.06 -12.75 -56.26
C SER A 29 -51.70 -13.00 -54.79
N ASP A 30 -51.67 -14.26 -54.37
CA ASP A 30 -51.41 -14.72 -53.00
C ASP A 30 -49.94 -15.03 -52.71
N ASP A 31 -49.02 -14.82 -53.66
CA ASP A 31 -47.60 -15.12 -53.48
C ASP A 31 -46.93 -14.24 -52.41
N TYR A 32 -47.60 -13.18 -51.93
CA TYR A 32 -47.17 -12.42 -50.75
C TYR A 32 -47.48 -13.12 -49.42
N LYS A 33 -48.46 -14.05 -49.39
CA LYS A 33 -48.89 -14.74 -48.15
C LYS A 33 -47.80 -15.63 -47.56
N LYS A 34 -46.86 -16.11 -48.39
CA LYS A 34 -45.65 -16.82 -47.92
C LYS A 34 -44.76 -15.97 -46.99
N TYR A 35 -44.89 -14.64 -47.05
CA TYR A 35 -44.20 -13.71 -46.15
C TYR A 35 -45.03 -13.34 -44.91
N THR A 36 -46.31 -13.75 -44.83
CA THR A 36 -47.23 -13.49 -43.70
C THR A 36 -47.70 -14.76 -42.97
N GLU A 37 -47.27 -15.95 -43.40
CA GLU A 37 -47.68 -17.26 -42.87
C GLU A 37 -47.49 -17.45 -41.35
N LYS A 38 -46.56 -16.71 -40.74
CA LYS A 38 -46.28 -16.78 -39.29
C LYS A 38 -46.95 -15.66 -38.47
N GLY A 39 -47.77 -14.82 -39.09
CA GLY A 39 -48.36 -13.64 -38.45
C GLY A 39 -47.36 -12.53 -38.14
N GLU A 40 -47.84 -11.42 -37.58
CA GLU A 40 -47.00 -10.31 -37.13
C GLU A 40 -46.19 -10.69 -35.88
N ILE A 41 -44.90 -10.37 -35.86
CA ILE A 41 -44.05 -10.60 -34.69
C ILE A 41 -44.28 -9.45 -33.69
N SER A 42 -44.89 -9.77 -32.54
CA SER A 42 -45.05 -8.81 -31.46
C SER A 42 -43.78 -8.74 -30.60
N TYR A 43 -43.24 -7.54 -30.40
CA TYR A 43 -42.10 -7.31 -29.51
C TYR A 43 -42.55 -6.53 -28.29
N THR A 44 -42.13 -7.00 -27.12
CA THR A 44 -42.30 -6.25 -25.86
C THR A 44 -41.26 -5.15 -25.72
N GLY A 45 -41.55 -4.17 -24.87
CA GLY A 45 -40.63 -3.08 -24.54
C GLY A 45 -39.35 -3.61 -23.90
N LYS A 46 -38.20 -3.33 -24.54
CA LYS A 46 -36.86 -3.70 -24.04
C LYS A 46 -36.50 -2.98 -22.73
N LEU A 47 -35.54 -3.53 -21.99
CA LEU A 47 -34.95 -2.84 -20.83
C LEU A 47 -34.07 -1.68 -21.32
N ASP A 48 -34.34 -0.46 -20.87
CA ASP A 48 -33.63 0.74 -21.29
C ASP A 48 -32.51 1.15 -20.31
N SER A 49 -31.61 2.03 -20.72
CA SER A 49 -30.61 2.68 -19.86
C SER A 49 -29.78 1.73 -18.99
N VAL A 50 -29.44 0.57 -19.56
CA VAL A 50 -28.77 -0.51 -18.83
C VAL A 50 -27.36 -0.14 -18.40
N LYS A 51 -27.05 -0.38 -17.11
CA LYS A 51 -25.74 -0.26 -16.48
C LYS A 51 -25.36 -1.58 -15.81
N ILE A 52 -24.10 -1.96 -15.94
CA ILE A 52 -23.49 -3.08 -15.22
C ILE A 52 -22.36 -2.52 -14.36
N MET A 53 -22.42 -2.80 -13.07
CA MET A 53 -21.41 -2.44 -12.07
C MET A 53 -20.68 -3.70 -11.62
N SER A 54 -19.36 -3.64 -11.56
CA SER A 54 -18.54 -4.81 -11.25
C SER A 54 -18.56 -5.15 -9.77
N GLY A 55 -18.44 -6.43 -9.43
CA GLY A 55 -18.32 -6.88 -8.04
C GLY A 55 -17.40 -8.08 -7.91
N ASN A 56 -17.34 -8.63 -6.70
CA ASN A 56 -16.57 -9.84 -6.39
C ASN A 56 -17.38 -11.11 -6.70
N ASN A 57 -17.02 -11.80 -7.77
CA ASN A 57 -17.70 -12.98 -8.31
C ASN A 57 -19.20 -12.73 -8.57
N ARG A 58 -19.56 -11.47 -8.84
CA ARG A 58 -20.90 -10.99 -9.15
C ARG A 58 -20.86 -9.73 -9.99
N VAL A 59 -22.01 -9.33 -10.49
CA VAL A 59 -22.25 -7.98 -11.03
C VAL A 59 -23.58 -7.43 -10.52
N TYR A 60 -23.69 -6.11 -10.42
CA TYR A 60 -24.97 -5.44 -10.20
C TYR A 60 -25.47 -4.83 -11.51
N ILE A 61 -26.68 -5.22 -11.90
CA ILE A 61 -27.35 -4.67 -13.08
C ILE A 61 -28.45 -3.71 -12.65
N SER A 62 -28.52 -2.59 -13.37
CA SER A 62 -29.66 -1.69 -13.31
C SER A 62 -30.12 -1.26 -14.69
N GLY A 63 -31.40 -0.94 -14.83
CA GLY A 63 -32.01 -0.48 -16.08
C GLY A 63 -33.45 -0.06 -15.86
N LEU A 64 -34.09 0.49 -16.89
CA LEU A 64 -35.44 1.04 -16.80
C LEU A 64 -36.44 0.19 -17.59
N PHE A 65 -37.51 -0.21 -16.93
CA PHE A 65 -38.72 -0.69 -17.58
C PHE A 65 -39.57 0.52 -17.97
N LEU A 66 -39.58 0.88 -19.25
CA LEU A 66 -40.36 2.00 -19.79
C LEU A 66 -41.85 1.65 -19.88
N SER A 67 -42.67 2.51 -20.50
CA SER A 67 -44.13 2.54 -20.42
C SER A 67 -44.90 1.27 -20.79
N ASP A 68 -44.31 0.29 -21.49
CA ASP A 68 -45.00 -0.95 -21.86
C ASP A 68 -45.52 -1.71 -20.61
N PRO A 69 -46.85 -1.86 -20.44
CA PRO A 69 -47.43 -2.55 -19.30
C PRO A 69 -47.43 -4.08 -19.45
N LYS A 70 -47.14 -4.62 -20.65
CA LYS A 70 -47.19 -6.06 -20.92
C LYS A 70 -45.98 -6.82 -20.38
N VAL A 71 -44.89 -6.13 -20.04
CA VAL A 71 -43.67 -6.76 -19.51
C VAL A 71 -43.94 -7.38 -18.14
N THR A 72 -43.79 -8.70 -18.05
CA THR A 72 -43.98 -9.48 -16.80
C THR A 72 -42.71 -10.15 -16.30
N GLN A 73 -41.70 -10.31 -17.15
CA GLN A 73 -40.44 -10.95 -16.80
C GLN A 73 -39.25 -10.32 -17.53
N CYS A 74 -38.09 -10.36 -16.90
CA CYS A 74 -36.80 -9.99 -17.48
C CYS A 74 -35.86 -11.21 -17.39
N LYS A 75 -35.33 -11.66 -18.52
CA LYS A 75 -34.35 -12.75 -18.57
C LYS A 75 -33.00 -12.21 -19.01
N ILE A 76 -31.98 -12.51 -18.24
CA ILE A 76 -30.60 -12.07 -18.50
C ILE A 76 -29.76 -13.31 -18.71
N PHE A 77 -28.99 -13.32 -19.79
CA PHE A 77 -28.06 -14.39 -20.15
C PHE A 77 -26.63 -13.86 -20.12
N TRP A 78 -25.67 -14.71 -19.73
CA TRP A 78 -24.24 -14.46 -19.85
C TRP A 78 -23.51 -15.76 -20.19
N ASN A 79 -22.18 -15.73 -20.24
CA ASN A 79 -21.38 -16.93 -20.56
C ASN A 79 -21.84 -17.60 -21.87
N ASN A 80 -21.98 -16.82 -22.95
CA ASN A 80 -22.50 -17.29 -24.24
C ASN A 80 -23.89 -17.97 -24.15
N LYS A 81 -24.73 -17.50 -23.23
CA LYS A 81 -26.08 -18.04 -22.91
C LYS A 81 -26.08 -19.39 -22.20
N ALA A 82 -24.91 -19.90 -21.79
CA ALA A 82 -24.85 -21.09 -20.93
C ALA A 82 -25.50 -20.83 -19.57
N ASP A 83 -25.38 -19.59 -19.07
CA ASP A 83 -25.96 -19.17 -17.81
C ASP A 83 -27.08 -18.14 -18.02
N SER A 84 -28.07 -18.17 -17.13
CA SER A 84 -29.16 -17.19 -17.15
C SER A 84 -29.84 -17.01 -15.80
N VAL A 85 -30.54 -15.90 -15.67
CA VAL A 85 -31.47 -15.63 -14.57
C VAL A 85 -32.78 -15.09 -15.12
N VAL A 86 -33.90 -15.49 -14.50
CA VAL A 86 -35.24 -15.00 -14.79
C VAL A 86 -35.71 -14.19 -13.59
N ILE A 87 -36.10 -12.94 -13.84
CA ILE A 87 -36.51 -11.97 -12.84
C ILE A 87 -37.97 -11.63 -13.12
N PRO A 88 -38.91 -11.96 -12.21
CA PRO A 88 -40.28 -11.49 -12.31
C PRO A 88 -40.36 -9.97 -12.24
N VAL A 89 -41.19 -9.36 -13.08
CA VAL A 89 -41.39 -7.91 -13.15
C VAL A 89 -42.85 -7.61 -12.88
N LYS A 90 -43.11 -6.83 -11.83
CA LYS A 90 -44.41 -6.26 -11.54
C LYS A 90 -44.26 -4.74 -11.49
N LYS A 91 -44.68 -4.07 -12.56
CA LYS A 91 -44.61 -2.61 -12.62
C LYS A 91 -45.57 -1.97 -11.62
N LYS A 92 -45.06 -1.01 -10.86
CA LYS A 92 -45.82 -0.14 -9.97
C LYS A 92 -46.09 1.22 -10.64
N TYR A 93 -45.19 1.68 -11.51
CA TYR A 93 -45.28 2.97 -12.18
C TYR A 93 -45.14 2.85 -13.70
N ALA A 94 -45.42 3.93 -14.42
CA ALA A 94 -45.23 3.97 -15.88
C ALA A 94 -43.78 3.66 -16.27
N THR A 95 -42.81 4.16 -15.49
CA THR A 95 -41.40 3.79 -15.59
C THR A 95 -40.93 3.22 -14.25
N ASP A 96 -40.34 2.02 -14.27
CA ASP A 96 -39.77 1.36 -13.10
C ASP A 96 -38.31 1.00 -13.32
N THR A 97 -37.58 0.73 -12.23
CA THR A 97 -36.14 0.43 -12.28
C THR A 97 -35.86 -1.02 -11.90
N LEU A 98 -35.14 -1.73 -12.75
CA LEU A 98 -34.48 -2.99 -12.40
C LEU A 98 -33.27 -2.69 -11.50
N LYS A 99 -33.15 -3.41 -10.40
CA LYS A 99 -31.97 -3.46 -9.53
C LYS A 99 -31.74 -4.91 -9.14
N TYR A 100 -30.65 -5.50 -9.60
CA TYR A 100 -30.43 -6.93 -9.38
C TYR A 100 -28.95 -7.29 -9.29
N PHE A 101 -28.59 -8.18 -8.36
CA PHE A 101 -27.26 -8.77 -8.30
C PHE A 101 -27.29 -10.12 -9.01
N ILE A 102 -26.44 -10.26 -10.03
CA ILE A 102 -26.18 -11.56 -10.66
C ILE A 102 -25.00 -12.15 -9.92
N GLU A 103 -25.28 -13.15 -9.09
CA GLU A 103 -24.29 -13.84 -8.26
C GLU A 103 -23.57 -14.95 -9.04
N ARG A 104 -22.40 -15.38 -8.55
CA ARG A 104 -21.57 -16.47 -9.12
C ARG A 104 -21.15 -16.24 -10.57
N VAL A 105 -20.87 -14.99 -10.94
CA VAL A 105 -20.34 -14.65 -12.26
C VAL A 105 -18.85 -14.95 -12.29
N GLN A 106 -18.40 -15.65 -13.32
CA GLN A 106 -16.97 -15.96 -13.50
C GLN A 106 -16.16 -14.66 -13.66
N GLU A 107 -15.02 -14.61 -12.98
CA GLU A 107 -14.10 -13.48 -13.04
C GLU A 107 -13.63 -13.23 -14.49
N GLY A 108 -13.77 -11.97 -14.95
CA GLY A 108 -13.43 -11.56 -16.29
C GLY A 108 -14.48 -10.64 -16.91
N VAL A 109 -14.27 -10.30 -18.18
CA VAL A 109 -15.24 -9.55 -18.98
C VAL A 109 -16.37 -10.48 -19.40
N GLN A 110 -17.60 -10.03 -19.22
CA GLN A 110 -18.82 -10.79 -19.50
C GLN A 110 -19.72 -9.98 -20.43
N ASN A 111 -20.35 -10.68 -21.37
CA ASN A 111 -21.36 -10.11 -22.25
C ASN A 111 -22.75 -10.55 -21.75
N PHE A 112 -23.53 -9.57 -21.32
CA PHE A 112 -24.89 -9.77 -20.86
C PHE A 112 -25.87 -9.51 -22.01
N GLN A 113 -26.79 -10.45 -22.20
CA GLN A 113 -27.88 -10.34 -23.16
C GLN A 113 -29.21 -10.38 -22.43
N ILE A 114 -29.99 -9.32 -22.59
CA ILE A 114 -31.17 -9.05 -21.78
C ILE A 114 -32.39 -9.03 -22.69
N TYR A 115 -33.43 -9.71 -22.23
CA TYR A 115 -34.74 -9.76 -22.88
C TYR A 115 -35.83 -9.51 -21.84
N THR A 116 -36.85 -8.77 -22.22
CA THR A 116 -38.11 -8.72 -21.49
C THR A 116 -39.14 -9.60 -22.17
N TYR A 117 -40.08 -10.14 -21.40
CA TYR A 117 -41.14 -11.03 -21.89
C TYR A 117 -42.50 -10.57 -21.37
N ASP A 118 -43.54 -10.76 -22.18
CA ASP A 118 -44.93 -10.64 -21.72
C ASP A 118 -45.44 -11.98 -21.18
N ALA A 119 -46.69 -11.96 -20.69
CA ALA A 119 -47.33 -13.14 -20.11
C ALA A 119 -47.56 -14.29 -21.11
N VAL A 120 -47.57 -14.02 -22.42
CA VAL A 120 -47.81 -15.02 -23.47
C VAL A 120 -46.51 -15.46 -24.18
N GLY A 121 -45.37 -14.94 -23.76
CA GLY A 121 -44.04 -15.36 -24.21
C GLY A 121 -43.44 -14.54 -25.35
N ASN A 122 -44.09 -13.45 -25.80
CA ASN A 122 -43.46 -12.52 -26.74
C ASN A 122 -42.28 -11.83 -26.07
N LYS A 123 -41.18 -11.69 -26.79
CA LYS A 123 -39.93 -11.14 -26.25
C LYS A 123 -39.53 -9.84 -26.94
N SER A 124 -38.80 -8.99 -26.23
CA SER A 124 -38.22 -7.79 -26.82
C SER A 124 -37.11 -8.12 -27.82
N ILE A 125 -36.68 -7.10 -28.56
CA ILE A 125 -35.34 -7.12 -29.16
C ILE A 125 -34.28 -7.21 -28.04
N PRO A 126 -33.14 -7.90 -28.27
CA PRO A 126 -32.11 -8.05 -27.25
C PRO A 126 -31.44 -6.72 -26.91
N VAL A 127 -31.09 -6.56 -25.64
CA VAL A 127 -30.17 -5.52 -25.18
C VAL A 127 -28.87 -6.18 -24.77
N TYR A 128 -27.78 -5.72 -25.37
CA TYR A 128 -26.43 -6.21 -25.07
C TYR A 128 -25.70 -5.20 -24.19
N LYS A 129 -25.07 -5.69 -23.13
CA LYS A 129 -24.23 -4.86 -22.28
C LYS A 129 -23.02 -5.65 -21.80
N THR A 130 -21.86 -5.03 -21.88
CA THR A 130 -20.63 -5.61 -21.34
C THR A 130 -20.47 -5.16 -19.89
N GLY A 131 -20.00 -6.07 -19.05
CA GLY A 131 -19.59 -5.78 -17.68
C GLY A 131 -18.39 -6.64 -17.30
N ARG A 132 -17.82 -6.38 -16.13
CA ARG A 132 -16.72 -7.17 -15.60
C ARG A 132 -17.07 -7.68 -14.22
N SER A 133 -16.70 -8.92 -13.93
CA SER A 133 -16.67 -9.44 -12.57
C SER A 133 -15.21 -9.60 -12.15
N TYR A 134 -14.87 -9.13 -10.95
CA TYR A 134 -13.57 -9.37 -10.32
C TYR A 134 -13.68 -10.56 -9.38
N GLY A 135 -12.57 -11.05 -8.86
CA GLY A 135 -12.59 -12.25 -8.04
C GLY A 135 -11.23 -12.59 -7.45
N SER A 136 -11.05 -13.88 -7.16
CA SER A 136 -9.85 -14.41 -6.52
C SER A 136 -8.53 -14.05 -7.22
N ARG A 137 -8.48 -13.95 -8.55
CA ARG A 137 -7.23 -13.62 -9.26
C ARG A 137 -6.88 -12.15 -9.06
N TYR A 138 -7.85 -11.24 -9.18
CA TYR A 138 -7.63 -9.84 -8.78
C TYR A 138 -7.23 -9.72 -7.31
N GLN A 139 -7.97 -10.34 -6.40
CA GLN A 139 -7.68 -10.33 -4.95
C GLN A 139 -6.26 -10.83 -4.61
N SER A 140 -5.77 -11.85 -5.33
CA SER A 140 -4.43 -12.43 -5.12
C SER A 140 -3.30 -11.56 -5.68
N SER A 141 -3.60 -10.62 -6.58
CA SER A 141 -2.64 -9.66 -7.12
C SER A 141 -2.38 -8.46 -6.19
N LEU A 142 -3.23 -8.28 -5.17
CA LEU A 142 -3.17 -7.12 -4.28
C LEU A 142 -2.08 -7.30 -3.23
N PHE A 143 -1.33 -6.23 -2.98
CA PHE A 143 -0.32 -6.17 -1.93
C PHE A 143 -0.49 -4.90 -1.09
N ASN A 144 0.08 -4.92 0.12
CA ASN A 144 -0.04 -3.80 1.03
C ASN A 144 0.76 -2.59 0.56
N ARG A 145 0.21 -1.38 0.81
CA ARG A 145 0.94 -0.12 0.71
C ARG A 145 2.21 -0.21 1.55
N PRO A 146 3.40 -0.08 0.96
CA PRO A 146 4.62 -0.23 1.75
C PRO A 146 4.75 0.87 2.80
N ILE A 147 5.21 0.50 3.98
CA ILE A 147 5.58 1.43 5.06
C ILE A 147 7.07 1.72 4.91
N GLU A 148 7.42 3.00 4.83
CA GLU A 148 8.82 3.45 4.90
C GLU A 148 9.33 3.38 6.33
N SER A 149 8.54 3.89 7.27
CA SER A 149 8.84 3.85 8.70
C SER A 149 7.57 3.96 9.52
N ALA A 150 7.52 3.29 10.68
CA ALA A 150 6.57 3.58 11.73
C ALA A 150 7.37 3.85 13.01
N PHE A 151 7.35 5.08 13.50
CA PHE A 151 8.29 5.52 14.53
C PHE A 151 7.66 6.48 15.55
N THR A 152 7.93 6.24 16.84
CA THR A 152 7.61 7.12 17.96
C THR A 152 8.82 7.98 18.30
N ASN A 153 8.70 9.30 18.20
CA ASN A 153 9.79 10.22 18.51
C ASN A 153 9.97 10.44 20.03
N ALA A 154 11.00 11.20 20.42
CA ALA A 154 11.30 11.52 21.82
C ALA A 154 10.17 12.29 22.56
N SER A 155 9.27 12.96 21.83
CA SER A 155 8.09 13.62 22.43
C SER A 155 6.90 12.68 22.59
N GLY A 156 7.03 11.40 22.24
CA GLY A 156 5.95 10.40 22.28
C GLY A 156 5.00 10.44 21.08
N ALA A 157 5.26 11.30 20.08
CA ALA A 157 4.43 11.37 18.88
C ALA A 157 4.80 10.25 17.90
N THR A 158 3.82 9.45 17.50
CA THR A 158 4.01 8.35 16.54
C THR A 158 3.56 8.75 15.15
N THR A 159 4.41 8.48 14.16
CA THR A 159 4.11 8.74 12.75
C THR A 159 4.43 7.50 11.92
N ILE A 160 3.49 7.13 11.06
CA ILE A 160 3.75 6.23 9.93
C ILE A 160 4.08 7.09 8.71
N THR A 161 5.17 6.75 8.03
CA THR A 161 5.53 7.29 6.71
C THR A 161 5.27 6.20 5.68
N TRP A 162 4.51 6.55 4.65
CA TRP A 162 4.05 5.62 3.63
C TRP A 162 4.80 5.82 2.32
N GLN A 163 5.07 4.72 1.63
CA GLN A 163 5.51 4.75 0.25
C GLN A 163 4.31 4.91 -0.71
N GLY A 164 4.60 5.33 -1.93
CA GLY A 164 3.61 5.47 -3.01
C GLY A 164 3.13 4.11 -3.53
N MET A 165 1.98 4.11 -4.20
CA MET A 165 1.46 2.99 -4.98
C MET A 165 0.89 3.49 -6.30
N ASP A 166 0.89 2.62 -7.31
CA ASP A 166 0.25 2.90 -8.59
C ASP A 166 -1.29 2.88 -8.43
N ARG A 167 -1.92 4.02 -8.72
CA ARG A 167 -3.38 4.18 -8.66
C ARG A 167 -4.13 3.34 -9.69
N LEU A 168 -3.46 2.91 -10.78
CA LEU A 168 -4.07 2.04 -11.78
C LEU A 168 -4.45 0.67 -11.20
N THR A 169 -3.89 0.30 -10.04
CA THR A 169 -4.30 -0.89 -9.28
C THR A 169 -5.67 -0.75 -8.60
N GLY A 170 -6.28 0.45 -8.61
CA GLY A 170 -7.54 0.70 -7.92
C GLY A 170 -7.39 1.04 -6.44
N VAL A 171 -6.16 1.19 -5.94
CA VAL A 171 -5.90 1.57 -4.54
C VAL A 171 -6.49 2.94 -4.19
N PHE A 172 -7.15 3.05 -3.04
CA PHE A 172 -7.71 4.34 -2.60
C PHE A 172 -7.47 4.68 -1.12
N ALA A 173 -7.17 3.70 -0.26
CA ALA A 173 -6.93 3.95 1.16
C ALA A 173 -6.15 2.81 1.84
N THR A 174 -5.64 3.10 3.02
CA THR A 174 -5.05 2.14 3.95
C THR A 174 -5.80 2.21 5.27
N GLU A 175 -6.09 1.06 5.88
CA GLU A 175 -6.63 0.96 7.22
C GLU A 175 -5.54 0.50 8.18
N VAL A 176 -5.43 1.17 9.32
CA VAL A 176 -4.48 0.87 10.40
C VAL A 176 -5.25 0.57 11.66
N GLU A 177 -4.88 -0.51 12.34
CA GLU A 177 -5.38 -0.91 13.64
C GLU A 177 -4.22 -0.90 14.65
N TYR A 178 -4.43 -0.28 15.80
CA TYR A 178 -3.42 -0.18 16.85
C TYR A 178 -4.05 -0.21 18.24
N THR A 179 -3.25 -0.57 19.24
CA THR A 179 -3.66 -0.54 20.65
C THR A 179 -3.37 0.84 21.23
N SER A 180 -4.38 1.52 21.75
CA SER A 180 -4.21 2.83 22.39
C SER A 180 -3.57 2.73 23.78
N LEU A 181 -3.14 3.86 24.34
CA LEU A 181 -2.70 4.01 25.73
C LEU A 181 -3.78 3.54 26.74
N SER A 182 -5.06 3.63 26.39
CA SER A 182 -6.19 3.11 27.18
C SER A 182 -6.46 1.61 26.99
N ASN A 183 -5.59 0.88 26.29
CA ASN A 183 -5.73 -0.53 25.95
C ASN A 183 -6.96 -0.86 25.07
N VAL A 184 -7.40 0.08 24.24
CA VAL A 184 -8.50 -0.11 23.30
C VAL A 184 -7.95 -0.21 21.87
N ILE A 185 -8.48 -1.13 21.07
CA ILE A 185 -8.13 -1.19 19.64
C ILE A 185 -8.81 -0.03 18.92
N LYS A 186 -8.00 0.84 18.32
CA LYS A 186 -8.45 1.95 17.48
C LYS A 186 -8.12 1.68 16.02
N LYS A 187 -8.94 2.26 15.14
CA LYS A 187 -8.81 2.15 13.69
C LYS A 187 -8.68 3.53 13.06
N ILE A 188 -7.67 3.70 12.21
CA ILE A 188 -7.46 4.89 11.39
C ILE A 188 -7.58 4.48 9.93
N ARG A 189 -8.17 5.35 9.12
CA ARG A 189 -8.18 5.21 7.66
C ARG A 189 -7.41 6.38 7.05
N THR A 190 -6.35 6.05 6.35
CA THR A 190 -5.45 6.98 5.67
C THR A 190 -5.78 6.98 4.18
N LYS A 191 -5.89 8.16 3.57
CA LYS A 191 -6.08 8.27 2.12
C LYS A 191 -4.80 7.87 1.39
N ILE A 192 -4.91 7.32 0.19
CA ILE A 192 -3.71 6.92 -0.56
C ILE A 192 -2.78 8.12 -0.89
N ASP A 193 -3.34 9.33 -0.96
CA ASP A 193 -2.64 10.58 -1.23
C ASP A 193 -1.82 11.09 -0.04
N GLU A 194 -2.14 10.65 1.18
CA GLU A 194 -1.42 11.06 2.38
C GLU A 194 -0.11 10.28 2.46
N THR A 195 1.00 10.99 2.63
CA THR A 195 2.34 10.41 2.79
C THR A 195 2.63 10.01 4.23
N THR A 196 1.86 10.53 5.19
CA THR A 196 2.04 10.22 6.61
C THR A 196 0.72 9.97 7.33
N THR A 197 0.78 9.31 8.48
CA THR A 197 -0.33 9.15 9.41
C THR A 197 0.16 9.32 10.83
N ALA A 198 -0.40 10.30 11.54
CA ALA A 198 -0.13 10.52 12.95
C ALA A 198 -0.97 9.56 13.81
N ILE A 199 -0.35 8.93 14.79
CA ILE A 199 -1.00 8.10 15.80
C ILE A 199 -0.72 8.72 17.17
N PRO A 200 -1.66 9.47 17.76
CA PRO A 200 -1.39 10.30 18.92
C PRO A 200 -1.22 9.49 20.21
N ASP A 201 -1.78 8.28 20.28
CA ASP A 201 -1.97 7.56 21.53
C ASP A 201 -1.67 6.07 21.42
N ILE A 202 -0.72 5.65 20.56
CA ILE A 202 -0.31 4.25 20.53
C ILE A 202 0.33 3.84 21.86
N LYS A 203 0.03 2.63 22.33
CA LYS A 203 0.68 2.06 23.51
C LYS A 203 2.14 1.70 23.16
N PRO A 204 3.15 2.24 23.88
CA PRO A 204 4.56 1.92 23.63
C PRO A 204 4.82 0.41 23.70
N GLY A 205 5.72 -0.06 22.82
CA GLY A 205 6.10 -1.48 22.73
C GLY A 205 5.07 -2.39 22.03
N THR A 206 3.93 -1.85 21.60
CA THR A 206 2.96 -2.61 20.79
C THR A 206 3.25 -2.47 19.30
N SER A 207 2.86 -3.48 18.53
CA SER A 207 2.86 -3.41 17.06
C SER A 207 1.50 -2.92 16.57
N LEU A 208 1.47 -2.33 15.38
CA LEU A 208 0.24 -2.03 14.66
C LEU A 208 -0.04 -3.09 13.60
N ARG A 209 -1.28 -3.17 13.12
CA ARG A 209 -1.66 -3.97 11.95
C ARG A 209 -2.27 -3.07 10.90
N TYR A 210 -2.06 -3.37 9.62
CA TYR A 210 -2.60 -2.56 8.55
C TYR A 210 -2.98 -3.39 7.33
N ARG A 211 -3.92 -2.88 6.53
CA ARG A 211 -4.32 -3.44 5.24
C ARG A 211 -4.65 -2.33 4.25
N THR A 212 -4.57 -2.63 2.97
CA THR A 212 -4.79 -1.68 1.87
C THR A 212 -6.09 -2.00 1.17
N LEU A 213 -6.83 -0.96 0.79
CA LEU A 213 -8.16 -1.04 0.20
C LEU A 213 -8.16 -0.62 -1.26
N PHE A 214 -8.91 -1.36 -2.07
CA PHE A 214 -8.94 -1.23 -3.52
C PHE A 214 -10.36 -1.24 -4.07
N LEU A 215 -10.61 -0.38 -5.06
CA LEU A 215 -11.75 -0.43 -5.96
C LEU A 215 -11.19 -0.72 -7.36
N PRO A 216 -11.41 -1.93 -7.91
CA PRO A 216 -10.77 -2.35 -9.15
C PRO A 216 -11.12 -1.50 -10.37
N ASP A 217 -12.26 -0.82 -10.35
CA ASP A 217 -12.62 0.24 -11.27
C ASP A 217 -13.62 1.21 -10.63
N THR A 218 -13.99 2.25 -11.37
CA THR A 218 -14.83 3.36 -10.89
C THR A 218 -16.29 2.99 -10.66
N VAL A 219 -16.75 1.83 -11.15
CA VAL A 219 -18.12 1.37 -11.01
C VAL A 219 -18.24 0.15 -10.10
N SER A 220 -17.15 -0.25 -9.44
CA SER A 220 -17.16 -1.39 -8.53
C SER A 220 -18.06 -1.15 -7.32
N ILE A 221 -18.97 -2.08 -7.07
CA ILE A 221 -19.82 -2.11 -5.88
C ILE A 221 -19.12 -2.69 -4.65
N ASP A 222 -18.06 -3.48 -4.87
CA ASP A 222 -17.33 -4.19 -3.83
C ASP A 222 -15.94 -3.60 -3.64
N THR A 223 -15.54 -3.45 -2.37
CA THR A 223 -14.18 -3.10 -1.96
C THR A 223 -13.37 -4.37 -1.74
N PHE A 224 -12.20 -4.44 -2.36
CA PHE A 224 -11.21 -5.49 -2.10
C PHE A 224 -10.21 -4.99 -1.07
N SER A 225 -9.67 -5.90 -0.27
CA SER A 225 -8.65 -5.56 0.72
C SER A 225 -7.60 -6.64 0.81
N THR A 226 -6.35 -6.25 1.06
CA THR A 226 -5.30 -7.20 1.43
C THR A 226 -5.58 -7.81 2.81
N ALA A 227 -4.86 -8.89 3.12
CA ALA A 227 -4.79 -9.37 4.49
C ALA A 227 -4.08 -8.35 5.39
N PHE A 228 -4.44 -8.34 6.67
CA PHE A 228 -3.74 -7.53 7.66
C PHE A 228 -2.30 -8.01 7.84
N GLN A 229 -1.37 -7.06 7.74
CA GLN A 229 0.04 -7.25 8.03
C GLN A 229 0.39 -6.55 9.34
N THR A 230 1.24 -7.19 10.15
CA THR A 230 1.77 -6.59 11.38
C THR A 230 3.01 -5.75 11.06
N GLN A 231 3.10 -4.57 11.66
CA GLN A 231 4.25 -3.67 11.59
C GLN A 231 4.70 -3.31 13.00
N ARG A 232 5.99 -3.55 13.29
CA ARG A 232 6.61 -3.04 14.51
C ARG A 232 6.72 -1.52 14.43
N VAL A 233 6.48 -0.85 15.55
CA VAL A 233 6.71 0.59 15.68
C VAL A 233 8.02 0.78 16.42
N GLY A 234 9.01 1.36 15.74
CA GLY A 234 10.27 1.77 16.34
C GLY A 234 10.03 2.96 17.28
N ALA A 235 10.95 3.20 18.20
CA ALA A 235 10.82 4.31 19.15
C ALA A 235 12.18 4.89 19.54
N ASP A 236 12.23 6.21 19.73
CA ASP A 236 13.31 6.85 20.47
C ASP A 236 13.22 6.47 21.94
N ILE A 237 14.20 5.69 22.40
CA ILE A 237 14.28 5.17 23.77
C ILE A 237 15.44 5.81 24.53
N THR A 238 16.00 6.90 24.01
CA THR A 238 17.22 7.50 24.55
C THR A 238 17.04 7.90 26.01
N ALA A 239 15.99 8.63 26.33
CA ALA A 239 15.73 9.09 27.69
C ALA A 239 15.35 7.95 28.67
N THR A 240 15.00 6.77 28.16
CA THR A 240 14.72 5.60 28.99
C THR A 240 16.02 4.97 29.50
N TYR A 241 17.09 4.98 28.70
CA TYR A 241 18.32 4.23 28.99
C TYR A 241 19.55 5.11 29.26
N PHE A 242 19.69 6.22 28.55
CA PHE A 242 20.79 7.16 28.75
C PHE A 242 20.42 8.28 29.71
N LYS A 243 21.23 8.42 30.76
CA LYS A 243 21.31 9.66 31.53
C LYS A 243 22.24 10.64 30.82
N ASN A 244 22.10 11.94 31.09
CA ASN A 244 23.00 12.96 30.56
C ASN A 244 23.32 12.76 29.06
N LYS A 245 22.26 12.68 28.24
CA LYS A 245 22.34 12.28 26.82
C LYS A 245 22.86 13.38 25.88
N GLY A 246 23.19 14.55 26.42
CA GLY A 246 23.63 15.71 25.67
C GLY A 246 22.53 16.74 25.36
N ASN A 247 22.94 17.77 24.61
CA ASN A 247 22.20 18.99 24.29
C ASN A 247 21.63 19.74 25.52
N PRO A 248 22.48 20.21 26.47
CA PRO A 248 23.92 19.97 26.59
C PRO A 248 24.27 18.82 27.54
N PHE A 249 25.49 18.28 27.40
CA PHE A 249 26.03 17.36 28.41
C PHE A 249 26.34 18.12 29.69
N GLN A 250 26.11 17.49 30.84
CA GLN A 250 26.33 18.05 32.17
C GLN A 250 27.66 17.55 32.77
N PRO A 251 28.45 18.44 33.40
CA PRO A 251 29.61 18.04 34.17
C PRO A 251 29.21 17.58 35.58
N ALA A 252 30.03 16.74 36.21
CA ALA A 252 29.84 16.26 37.57
C ALA A 252 30.07 17.34 38.64
N ALA A 253 30.74 18.43 38.29
CA ALA A 253 30.99 19.58 39.15
C ALA A 253 31.11 20.87 38.32
N SER A 254 30.99 22.02 38.97
CA SER A 254 31.35 23.31 38.37
C SER A 254 32.87 23.43 38.20
N GLY A 255 33.34 24.26 37.27
CA GLY A 255 34.77 24.41 37.02
C GLY A 255 35.12 25.13 35.73
N GLY A 256 36.37 24.97 35.29
CA GLY A 256 36.92 25.57 34.06
C GLY A 256 36.43 24.89 32.77
N ARG A 257 37.22 24.98 31.70
CA ARG A 257 36.87 24.40 30.38
C ARG A 257 36.71 22.88 30.43
N TRP A 258 37.71 22.18 30.98
CA TRP A 258 37.71 20.73 31.15
C TRP A 258 37.12 20.32 32.50
N ARG A 259 36.24 19.31 32.50
CA ARG A 259 35.62 18.75 33.72
C ARG A 259 35.36 17.26 33.54
N ASN A 260 35.03 16.58 34.64
CA ASN A 260 34.53 15.21 34.58
C ASN A 260 33.06 15.21 34.16
N ILE A 261 32.70 14.40 33.17
CA ILE A 261 31.31 14.22 32.74
C ILE A 261 30.47 13.53 33.84
N ALA A 262 29.24 13.98 34.07
CA ALA A 262 28.30 13.32 34.98
C ALA A 262 27.68 12.07 34.34
N ASP A 263 27.32 11.05 35.13
CA ASP A 263 26.58 9.84 34.73
C ASP A 263 27.27 8.85 33.77
N TRP A 264 28.38 9.23 33.14
CA TRP A 264 29.13 8.35 32.24
C TRP A 264 30.32 7.70 32.94
N THR A 265 30.58 6.43 32.62
CA THR A 265 31.82 5.75 33.05
C THR A 265 32.95 6.19 32.14
N VAL A 266 34.06 6.63 32.72
CA VAL A 266 35.22 7.17 32.01
C VAL A 266 36.49 6.49 32.53
N THR A 267 37.33 5.97 31.63
CA THR A 267 38.64 5.42 31.99
C THR A 267 39.64 6.51 32.37
N ASP A 268 40.54 6.21 33.31
CA ASP A 268 41.42 7.22 33.93
C ASP A 268 42.34 7.94 32.93
N ASN A 269 42.77 7.26 31.87
CA ASN A 269 43.61 7.82 30.81
C ASN A 269 42.96 8.99 30.03
N ILE A 270 41.63 9.16 30.09
CA ILE A 270 40.94 10.31 29.49
C ILE A 270 41.02 11.54 30.40
N ARG A 271 41.29 11.36 31.70
CA ARG A 271 41.38 12.46 32.68
C ARG A 271 42.75 13.14 32.66
N ASN A 272 43.22 13.48 31.47
CA ASN A 272 44.57 13.98 31.19
C ASN A 272 44.69 15.53 31.32
N HIS A 273 43.63 16.24 31.67
CA HIS A 273 43.65 17.68 31.98
C HIS A 273 43.64 17.92 33.49
N GLY A 274 44.69 17.48 34.19
CA GLY A 274 44.81 17.63 35.64
C GLY A 274 43.79 16.82 36.44
N GLY A 275 43.49 15.59 36.00
CA GLY A 275 42.47 14.72 36.62
C GLY A 275 41.05 14.98 36.14
N LEU A 276 40.87 15.83 35.12
CA LEU A 276 39.60 16.15 34.49
C LEU A 276 39.57 15.62 33.06
N GLY A 277 38.42 15.12 32.61
CA GLY A 277 38.23 14.65 31.23
C GLY A 277 36.85 14.07 30.95
N GLY A 278 36.54 13.90 29.67
CA GLY A 278 35.23 13.40 29.22
C GLY A 278 34.17 14.50 29.03
N TRP A 279 34.42 15.73 29.48
CA TRP A 279 33.54 16.88 29.27
C TRP A 279 34.32 18.16 29.00
N CYS A 280 33.83 18.99 28.08
CA CYS A 280 34.31 20.36 27.87
C CYS A 280 33.16 21.38 27.83
N SER A 281 33.41 22.62 28.27
CA SER A 281 32.42 23.71 28.22
C SER A 281 32.16 24.24 26.81
N ASP A 282 32.98 23.83 25.85
CA ASP A 282 32.86 24.23 24.46
C ASP A 282 31.44 23.89 23.95
N GLN A 283 30.92 24.77 23.08
CA GLN A 283 29.59 24.62 22.48
C GLN A 283 28.44 24.49 23.51
N GLY A 284 28.63 24.99 24.73
CA GLY A 284 27.60 24.99 25.78
C GLY A 284 27.60 23.76 26.69
N GLY A 285 28.58 22.85 26.55
CA GLY A 285 28.71 21.64 27.36
C GLY A 285 28.57 20.37 26.53
N CYS A 286 29.71 19.72 26.26
CA CYS A 286 29.79 18.57 25.37
C CYS A 286 30.61 17.44 25.96
N LEU A 287 30.38 16.23 25.44
CA LEU A 287 31.23 15.07 25.68
C LEU A 287 32.46 15.18 24.77
N ALA A 288 33.66 15.04 25.34
CA ALA A 288 34.90 15.29 24.61
C ALA A 288 36.07 14.42 25.07
N MET A 289 36.99 14.16 24.14
CA MET A 289 38.35 13.70 24.43
C MET A 289 39.33 14.58 23.65
N GLU A 290 40.45 14.94 24.28
CA GLU A 290 41.54 15.71 23.69
C GLU A 290 42.88 15.15 24.17
N MET A 291 43.90 15.22 23.31
CA MET A 291 45.28 14.96 23.69
C MET A 291 46.26 15.80 22.86
N GLY A 292 47.47 15.99 23.39
CA GLY A 292 48.62 16.58 22.71
C GLY A 292 48.81 18.08 22.98
N TRP A 293 47.72 18.84 23.13
CA TRP A 293 47.82 20.24 23.56
C TRP A 293 48.21 20.34 25.03
N ASP A 294 49.01 21.36 25.35
CA ASP A 294 49.43 21.73 26.71
C ASP A 294 50.03 20.57 27.52
N GLY A 295 50.69 19.63 26.84
CA GLY A 295 51.34 18.46 27.46
C GLY A 295 50.38 17.35 27.90
N SER A 296 49.11 17.40 27.49
CA SER A 296 48.13 16.34 27.77
C SER A 296 48.59 14.99 27.19
N ALA A 297 48.53 13.95 28.03
CA ALA A 297 49.01 12.61 27.70
C ALA A 297 48.18 11.97 26.56
N GLN A 298 48.82 11.06 25.82
CA GLN A 298 48.14 10.20 24.85
C GLN A 298 47.07 9.33 25.52
N ILE A 299 46.03 8.97 24.76
CA ILE A 299 44.90 8.18 25.24
C ILE A 299 44.96 6.82 24.54
N ILE A 300 45.23 5.74 25.27
CA ILE A 300 45.26 4.37 24.73
C ILE A 300 44.09 3.56 25.30
N ASN A 301 43.17 3.10 24.46
CA ASN A 301 41.91 2.44 24.88
C ASN A 301 41.08 3.30 25.85
N GLY A 302 40.95 4.59 25.55
CA GLY A 302 40.05 5.48 26.27
C GLY A 302 38.58 5.10 26.01
N LYS A 303 37.80 4.91 27.09
CA LYS A 303 36.38 4.52 27.03
C LYS A 303 35.53 5.54 27.78
N ILE A 304 34.45 5.99 27.13
CA ILE A 304 33.35 6.74 27.77
C ILE A 304 32.05 6.02 27.44
N PHE A 305 31.36 5.45 28.42
CA PHE A 305 30.18 4.62 28.16
C PHE A 305 29.16 4.63 29.30
N GLN A 306 27.93 4.23 28.98
CA GLN A 306 26.93 3.83 29.97
C GLN A 306 26.56 2.36 29.76
N THR A 307 26.21 1.69 30.86
CA THR A 307 25.82 0.28 30.87
C THR A 307 24.38 0.14 31.33
N PHE A 308 23.59 -0.61 30.59
CA PHE A 308 22.20 -0.92 30.94
C PHE A 308 21.75 -2.22 30.26
N THR A 309 20.61 -2.77 30.67
CA THR A 309 20.04 -3.98 30.08
C THR A 309 19.00 -3.63 29.03
N LEU A 310 19.20 -4.09 27.79
CA LEU A 310 18.25 -3.97 26.71
C LEU A 310 17.51 -5.30 26.48
N PRO A 311 16.21 -5.29 26.17
CA PRO A 311 15.50 -6.50 25.74
C PRO A 311 16.00 -7.01 24.37
N ALA A 312 15.50 -8.17 23.94
CA ALA A 312 15.72 -8.64 22.58
C ALA A 312 15.11 -7.65 21.57
N GLY A 313 15.81 -7.42 20.45
CA GLY A 313 15.35 -6.54 19.38
C GLY A 313 16.50 -5.92 18.59
N SER A 314 16.13 -5.15 17.56
CA SER A 314 17.05 -4.33 16.79
C SER A 314 17.06 -2.89 17.28
N TYR A 315 18.24 -2.29 17.28
CA TYR A 315 18.52 -0.96 17.81
C TYR A 315 19.41 -0.16 16.86
N SER A 316 19.31 1.16 16.93
CA SER A 316 20.23 2.13 16.29
C SER A 316 20.82 3.02 17.37
N PHE A 317 22.15 3.13 17.41
CA PHE A 317 22.84 4.12 18.23
C PHE A 317 23.46 5.18 17.32
N GLU A 318 23.21 6.45 17.64
CA GLU A 318 23.52 7.60 16.80
C GLU A 318 24.11 8.72 17.65
N ILE A 319 25.00 9.51 17.06
CA ILE A 319 25.61 10.67 17.72
C ILE A 319 25.48 11.92 16.87
N THR A 320 25.33 13.07 17.52
CA THR A 320 25.41 14.38 16.89
C THR A 320 26.78 14.98 17.15
N MET A 321 27.62 15.05 16.13
CA MET A 321 28.97 15.61 16.23
C MET A 321 28.91 17.15 16.35
N ALA A 322 29.74 17.72 17.23
CA ALA A 322 30.08 19.14 17.18
C ALA A 322 31.29 19.37 16.27
N LYS A 323 32.35 18.57 16.49
CA LYS A 323 33.63 18.69 15.81
C LYS A 323 34.39 17.37 15.90
N ASN A 324 35.10 17.00 14.84
CA ASN A 324 35.96 15.83 14.80
C ASN A 324 37.31 16.19 14.18
N GLU A 325 38.35 16.26 15.00
CA GLU A 325 39.75 16.39 14.56
C GLU A 325 40.60 15.20 15.03
N ALA A 326 39.96 14.06 15.29
CA ALA A 326 40.66 12.81 15.51
C ALA A 326 41.34 12.37 14.21
N LYS A 327 42.61 11.98 14.32
CA LYS A 327 43.43 11.44 13.23
C LYS A 327 43.63 9.94 13.38
N ASP A 328 43.64 9.48 14.62
CA ASP A 328 43.67 8.07 15.00
C ASP A 328 42.27 7.47 15.11
N PRO A 329 42.15 6.13 15.18
CA PRO A 329 40.87 5.46 15.26
C PRO A 329 40.03 5.87 16.48
N VAL A 330 38.85 6.41 16.19
CA VAL A 330 37.79 6.73 17.16
C VAL A 330 36.48 6.08 16.71
N TYR A 331 35.76 5.51 17.67
CA TYR A 331 34.58 4.71 17.41
C TYR A 331 33.44 5.05 18.37
N ILE A 332 32.22 4.89 17.87
CA ILE A 332 31.07 4.55 18.71
C ILE A 332 30.87 3.05 18.68
N VAL A 333 30.54 2.47 19.83
CA VAL A 333 30.52 1.03 20.04
C VAL A 333 29.36 0.64 20.94
N ALA A 334 28.70 -0.48 20.62
CA ALA A 334 27.85 -1.24 21.53
C ALA A 334 28.47 -2.61 21.75
N ALA A 335 28.70 -2.99 23.00
CA ALA A 335 29.29 -4.28 23.36
C ALA A 335 28.46 -4.97 24.45
N ALA A 336 28.45 -6.30 24.44
CA ALA A 336 27.83 -7.07 25.51
C ALA A 336 28.67 -7.00 26.79
N GLY A 337 28.00 -6.94 27.95
CA GLY A 337 28.62 -6.86 29.26
C GLY A 337 28.77 -5.43 29.79
N ASN A 338 29.63 -5.29 30.80
CA ASN A 338 29.77 -4.07 31.62
C ASN A 338 30.94 -3.17 31.19
N THR A 339 31.52 -3.40 30.00
CA THR A 339 32.56 -2.53 29.45
C THR A 339 32.61 -2.59 27.92
N LEU A 340 33.26 -1.60 27.32
CA LEU A 340 33.63 -1.63 25.90
C LEU A 340 34.92 -2.44 25.69
N PRO A 341 35.09 -3.10 24.53
CA PRO A 341 36.36 -3.73 24.18
C PRO A 341 37.48 -2.70 24.00
N ASP A 342 38.72 -3.18 23.91
CA ASP A 342 39.85 -2.36 23.47
C ASP A 342 39.82 -2.16 21.95
N VAL A 343 40.53 -1.15 21.45
CA VAL A 343 40.52 -0.79 20.01
C VAL A 343 40.91 -1.98 19.13
N ALA A 344 41.90 -2.78 19.54
CA ALA A 344 42.32 -3.98 18.81
C ALA A 344 41.22 -5.05 18.68
N ASN A 345 40.22 -5.04 19.58
CA ASN A 345 39.13 -6.00 19.64
C ASN A 345 37.77 -5.37 19.29
N VAL A 346 37.74 -4.16 18.71
CA VAL A 346 36.46 -3.46 18.43
C VAL A 346 35.54 -4.27 17.50
N SER A 347 36.12 -5.10 16.63
CA SER A 347 35.40 -5.99 15.73
C SER A 347 34.61 -7.11 16.43
N THR A 348 34.84 -7.36 17.71
CA THR A 348 34.07 -8.34 18.51
C THR A 348 32.84 -7.73 19.18
N SER A 349 32.59 -6.44 18.98
CA SER A 349 31.44 -5.74 19.55
C SER A 349 30.12 -6.16 18.88
N LEU A 350 28.98 -5.81 19.50
CA LEU A 350 27.65 -6.04 18.91
C LEU A 350 27.43 -5.16 17.67
N GLY A 351 28.07 -4.00 17.65
CA GLY A 351 28.10 -3.08 16.54
C GLY A 351 29.01 -1.91 16.84
N TYR A 352 29.62 -1.35 15.81
CA TYR A 352 30.48 -0.19 15.92
C TYR A 352 30.58 0.55 14.59
N THR A 353 30.94 1.82 14.65
CA THR A 353 31.40 2.57 13.48
C THR A 353 32.31 3.71 13.89
N ASN A 354 33.06 4.27 12.94
CA ASN A 354 33.77 5.53 13.13
C ASN A 354 32.81 6.74 13.11
N PHE A 355 33.32 7.90 13.48
CA PHE A 355 32.52 9.14 13.57
C PHE A 355 32.07 9.72 12.23
N ALA A 356 32.62 9.29 11.09
CA ALA A 356 32.17 9.75 9.78
C ALA A 356 30.77 9.23 9.44
N ASN A 357 30.47 7.99 9.83
CA ASN A 357 29.13 7.42 9.65
C ASN A 357 28.16 7.83 10.75
N ASN A 358 28.65 8.19 11.95
CA ASN A 358 27.94 8.69 13.14
C ASN A 358 26.74 7.87 13.68
N LYS A 359 26.39 6.75 13.04
CA LYS A 359 25.34 5.82 13.46
C LYS A 359 25.67 4.39 13.08
N PHE A 360 25.20 3.44 13.88
CA PHE A 360 25.20 2.02 13.53
C PHE A 360 23.99 1.32 14.14
N GLN A 361 23.66 0.16 13.56
CA GLN A 361 22.61 -0.72 14.07
C GLN A 361 23.20 -1.99 14.66
N PHE A 362 22.52 -2.56 15.65
CA PHE A 362 22.86 -3.85 16.25
C PHE A 362 21.59 -4.59 16.67
N THR A 363 21.67 -5.91 16.80
CA THR A 363 20.54 -6.76 17.17
C THR A 363 20.88 -7.63 18.37
N LEU A 364 19.91 -7.80 19.27
CA LEU A 364 19.96 -8.68 20.42
C LEU A 364 18.90 -9.78 20.26
N THR A 365 19.31 -11.04 20.41
CA THR A 365 18.39 -12.19 20.36
C THR A 365 17.70 -12.46 21.69
N GLN A 366 18.24 -11.90 22.78
CA GLN A 366 17.72 -12.04 24.14
C GLN A 366 18.02 -10.77 24.95
N SER A 367 17.39 -10.64 26.12
CA SER A 367 17.72 -9.58 27.07
C SER A 367 19.19 -9.63 27.43
N THR A 368 19.91 -8.53 27.23
CA THR A 368 21.38 -8.47 27.33
C THR A 368 21.82 -7.19 28.02
N THR A 369 22.70 -7.30 29.00
CA THR A 369 23.44 -6.15 29.54
C THR A 369 24.43 -5.68 28.49
N VAL A 370 24.34 -4.40 28.11
CA VAL A 370 25.17 -3.79 27.07
C VAL A 370 25.85 -2.55 27.60
N SER A 371 27.06 -2.31 27.13
CA SER A 371 27.80 -1.06 27.27
C SER A 371 27.81 -0.34 25.93
N ILE A 372 27.33 0.90 25.90
CA ILE A 372 27.24 1.70 24.68
C ILE A 372 27.93 3.05 24.91
N GLY A 373 28.81 3.45 23.99
CA GLY A 373 29.54 4.70 24.10
C GLY A 373 30.67 4.86 23.10
N PHE A 374 31.76 5.44 23.55
CA PHE A 374 32.89 5.93 22.76
C PHE A 374 34.18 5.20 23.12
N LEU A 375 34.95 4.83 22.10
CA LEU A 375 36.23 4.13 22.23
C LEU A 375 37.28 4.80 21.34
N ALA A 376 38.44 5.11 21.89
CA ALA A 376 39.52 5.78 21.16
C ALA A 376 40.91 5.29 21.59
N SER A 377 41.85 5.25 20.64
CA SER A 377 43.28 5.24 20.93
C SER A 377 43.94 6.36 20.13
N MET A 378 44.17 7.52 20.77
CA MET A 378 44.80 8.70 20.19
C MET A 378 46.23 8.83 20.70
N THR A 379 47.18 8.89 19.78
CA THR A 379 48.62 8.81 20.01
C THR A 379 49.32 10.11 19.64
N SER A 380 50.44 10.39 20.31
CA SER A 380 51.27 11.56 20.00
C SER A 380 51.93 11.49 18.63
N ALA A 381 52.10 10.29 18.05
CA ALA A 381 52.65 10.11 16.71
C ALA A 381 51.82 10.81 15.62
N SER A 382 50.50 10.86 15.81
CA SER A 382 49.56 11.55 14.91
C SER A 382 49.39 13.04 15.26
N GLY A 383 50.09 13.52 16.29
CA GLY A 383 50.01 14.88 16.80
C GLY A 383 48.73 15.17 17.57
N ASN A 384 48.43 16.46 17.73
CA ASN A 384 47.30 16.93 18.52
C ASN A 384 45.95 16.54 17.89
N GLN A 385 45.02 16.08 18.72
CA GLN A 385 43.76 15.48 18.30
C GLN A 385 42.67 15.70 19.33
N PHE A 386 41.44 15.92 18.86
CA PHE A 386 40.29 15.97 19.74
C PHE A 386 39.00 15.68 18.96
N TRP A 387 37.94 15.41 19.70
CA TRP A 387 36.60 15.36 19.16
C TRP A 387 35.59 15.79 20.22
N ILE A 388 34.44 16.27 19.76
CA ILE A 388 33.36 16.79 20.60
C ILE A 388 32.01 16.31 20.07
N VAL A 389 31.20 15.74 20.96
CA VAL A 389 29.85 15.23 20.69
C VAL A 389 28.82 16.04 21.47
N LYS A 390 27.75 16.46 20.79
CA LYS A 390 26.66 17.26 21.38
C LYS A 390 25.56 16.42 22.01
N GLU A 391 25.25 15.27 21.41
CA GLU A 391 24.13 14.43 21.82
C GLU A 391 24.34 12.99 21.38
N VAL A 392 23.76 12.05 22.14
CA VAL A 392 23.58 10.65 21.74
C VAL A 392 22.09 10.33 21.62
N ALA A 393 21.75 9.42 20.72
CA ALA A 393 20.42 8.87 20.58
C ALA A 393 20.46 7.34 20.49
N LEU A 394 19.52 6.69 21.17
CA LEU A 394 19.28 5.25 21.08
C LEU A 394 17.84 5.03 20.64
N LYS A 395 17.68 4.33 19.51
CA LYS A 395 16.37 4.03 18.92
C LYS A 395 16.15 2.53 18.87
N SER A 396 14.95 2.09 19.17
CA SER A 396 14.47 0.75 18.80
C SER A 396 13.90 0.78 17.39
N LEU A 397 14.14 -0.27 16.61
CA LEU A 397 13.83 -0.34 15.17
C LEU A 397 12.64 -1.23 14.84
#